data_AF-A0A3N4G573-F1
#
_entry.id   AF-A0A3N4G573-F1
#
_cell.length_a   1.000
_cell.length_b   1.000
_cell.length_c   1.000
_cell.angle_alpha   90.00
_cell.angle_beta   90.00
_cell.angle_gamma   90.00
#
_symmetry.space_group_name_H-M   'P 1'
#
loop_
_entity.id
_entity.type
_entity.pdbx_description
1 polymer ?
#
loop_
_entity_poly.entity_id
_entity_poly.type
_entity_poly.pdbx_seq_one_letter_code
_entity_poly.pdbx_strand_id
1 'polypeptide(L)'
;MLRPCPVHFLLARPTQEPDRMPSTIGERDVFFSEAEALDALDIHYAWASASLENPTVADTAQWYLQSAMVGPRISPSLGEVYLAISEGFSGDTWAAAGGFLTEGEVVHWAPFVTAVRPRVRTAYGDGVPELAYRGDTSVYFGQVWFAPMHSVRVYPKRIIIDDDAIG
;
A
#
# COMPACT_ATOMS: atom_id res chain seq x y z
N MET A 1 -8.95 -9.85 10.18
CA MET A 1 -10.02 -8.83 10.22
C MET A 1 -11.37 -9.48 9.97
N LEU A 2 -12.36 -9.15 10.79
CA LEU A 2 -13.74 -9.67 10.70
C LEU A 2 -14.76 -8.60 10.29
N ARG A 3 -14.35 -7.33 10.28
CA ARG A 3 -15.11 -6.16 9.84
C ARG A 3 -14.16 -5.22 9.09
N PRO A 4 -14.65 -4.43 8.13
CA PRO A 4 -13.88 -3.34 7.54
C PRO A 4 -13.40 -2.37 8.61
N CYS A 5 -12.11 -2.02 8.56
CA CYS A 5 -11.54 -0.94 9.36
C CYS A 5 -10.55 -0.13 8.53
N PRO A 6 -10.35 1.15 8.87
CA PRO A 6 -9.26 1.92 8.27
C PRO A 6 -7.92 1.32 8.70
N VAL A 7 -6.99 1.28 7.77
CA VAL A 7 -5.58 0.97 7.99
C VAL A 7 -4.73 2.02 7.30
N HIS A 8 -3.50 2.16 7.78
CA HIS A 8 -2.57 3.17 7.33
C HIS A 8 -1.26 2.53 6.87
N PHE A 9 -0.62 3.19 5.92
CA PHE A 9 0.63 2.78 5.31
C PHE A 9 1.52 4.00 5.10
N LEU A 10 2.83 3.76 5.09
CA LEU A 10 3.80 4.76 4.68
C LEU A 10 4.29 4.42 3.27
N LEU A 11 4.32 5.43 2.42
CA LEU A 11 4.84 5.35 1.06
C LEU A 11 5.94 6.40 0.88
N ALA A 12 7.13 5.96 0.48
CA ALA A 12 8.21 6.85 0.10
C ALA A 12 8.48 6.75 -1.39
N ARG A 13 8.11 7.77 -2.16
CA ARG A 13 8.22 7.79 -3.63
C ARG A 13 9.48 8.53 -4.08
N PRO A 14 10.49 7.87 -4.68
CA PRO A 14 11.65 8.54 -5.26
C PRO A 14 11.24 9.56 -6.33
N THR A 15 11.95 10.69 -6.42
CA THR A 15 11.68 11.72 -7.44
C THR A 15 12.41 11.50 -8.76
N GLN A 16 13.50 10.71 -8.75
CA GLN A 16 14.35 10.50 -9.93
C GLN A 16 13.98 9.22 -10.70
N GLU A 17 13.40 8.22 -10.03
CA GLU A 17 12.98 6.94 -10.61
C GLU A 17 11.59 6.56 -10.09
N PRO A 18 10.54 7.33 -10.44
CA PRO A 18 9.19 7.16 -9.87
C PRO A 18 8.53 5.82 -10.24
N ASP A 19 9.01 5.17 -11.30
CA ASP A 19 8.46 3.93 -11.86
C ASP A 19 9.24 2.67 -11.44
N ARG A 20 10.37 2.83 -10.75
CA ARG A 20 11.16 1.69 -10.26
C ARG A 20 10.54 1.19 -8.95
N MET A 21 9.55 0.32 -9.09
CA MET A 21 8.97 -0.42 -7.97
C MET A 21 9.98 -1.40 -7.34
N PRO A 22 9.85 -1.69 -6.03
CA PRO A 22 8.88 -1.12 -5.09
C PRO A 22 9.40 0.17 -4.46
N SER A 23 8.50 1.05 -4.04
CA SER A 23 8.80 2.27 -3.29
C SER A 23 9.04 1.87 -1.83
N THR A 24 10.23 1.31 -1.61
CA THR A 24 10.64 0.23 -0.67
C THR A 24 10.46 0.40 0.83
N ILE A 25 9.77 1.42 1.35
CA ILE A 25 9.83 1.70 2.80
C ILE A 25 8.45 1.58 3.44
N GLY A 26 8.28 0.52 4.25
CA GLY A 26 7.05 0.30 5.04
C GLY A 26 5.91 -0.38 4.27
N GLU A 27 6.13 -0.83 3.03
CA GLU A 27 5.11 -1.50 2.21
C GLU A 27 4.50 -2.76 2.85
N ARG A 28 5.23 -3.40 3.78
CA ARG A 28 4.77 -4.58 4.53
C ARG A 28 4.07 -4.22 5.84
N ASP A 29 4.26 -3.00 6.31
CA ASP A 29 3.78 -2.54 7.60
C ASP A 29 2.37 -1.99 7.46
N VAL A 30 1.49 -2.52 8.30
CA VAL A 30 0.07 -2.21 8.28
C VAL A 30 -0.27 -1.67 9.66
N PHE A 31 -0.56 -0.38 9.71
CA PHE A 31 -0.88 0.31 10.95
C PHE A 31 -2.39 0.42 11.12
N PHE A 32 -2.88 0.18 12.33
CA PHE A 32 -4.32 0.26 12.64
C PHE A 32 -4.72 1.63 13.23
N SER A 33 -3.73 2.50 13.45
CA SER A 33 -3.94 3.90 13.80
C SER A 33 -3.01 4.81 13.01
N GLU A 34 -3.47 6.04 12.78
CA GLU A 34 -2.67 7.09 12.15
C GLU A 34 -1.46 7.47 13.02
N ALA A 35 -1.64 7.53 14.33
CA ALA A 35 -0.57 7.85 15.27
C ALA A 35 0.59 6.84 15.19
N GLU A 36 0.31 5.54 15.20
CA GLU A 36 1.35 4.50 15.06
C GLU A 36 2.09 4.61 13.73
N ALA A 37 1.39 4.91 12.64
CA ALA A 37 2.01 5.10 11.34
C ALA A 37 2.94 6.33 11.32
N LEU A 38 2.52 7.44 11.93
CA LEU A 38 3.33 8.65 12.03
C LEU A 38 4.53 8.48 12.96
N ASP A 39 4.38 7.76 14.07
CA ASP A 39 5.49 7.45 14.98
C ASP A 39 6.55 6.57 14.29
N ALA A 40 6.15 5.70 13.37
CA ALA A 40 7.06 4.87 12.60
C ALA A 40 7.78 5.64 11.47
N LEU A 41 7.30 6.82 11.06
CA LEU A 41 7.81 7.55 9.89
C LEU A 41 9.32 7.82 9.98
N ASP A 42 9.80 8.30 11.12
CA ASP A 42 11.20 8.66 11.30
C ASP A 42 12.11 7.42 11.30
N ILE A 43 11.62 6.30 11.82
CA ILE A 43 12.32 4.99 11.80
C ILE A 43 12.44 4.50 10.37
N HIS A 44 11.37 4.58 9.60
CA HIS A 44 11.35 4.22 8.19
C HIS A 44 12.31 5.07 7.36
N TYR A 45 12.31 6.38 7.59
CA TYR A 45 13.26 7.30 6.95
C TYR A 45 14.71 6.92 7.30
N ALA A 46 15.02 6.75 8.59
CA ALA A 46 16.38 6.38 9.02
C ALA A 46 16.85 5.05 8.44
N TRP A 47 15.97 4.04 8.40
CA TRP A 47 16.28 2.75 7.79
C TRP A 47 16.66 2.91 6.31
N ALA A 48 15.92 3.72 5.56
CA ALA A 48 16.17 3.91 4.14
C ALA A 48 17.40 4.73 3.84
N SER A 49 17.64 5.79 4.62
CA SER A 49 18.89 6.56 4.52
C SER A 49 20.12 5.69 4.78
N ALA A 50 20.00 4.64 5.60
CA ALA A 50 21.08 3.70 5.89
C ALA A 50 21.17 2.51 4.93
N SER A 51 20.05 2.04 4.40
CA SER A 51 19.96 0.75 3.69
C SER A 51 19.95 0.86 2.17
N LEU A 52 19.66 2.04 1.62
CA LEU A 52 19.68 2.26 0.17
C LEU A 52 21.10 2.50 -0.33
N GLU A 53 21.44 1.92 -1.49
CA GLU A 53 22.74 2.11 -2.15
C GLU A 53 23.06 3.59 -2.41
N ASN A 54 22.02 4.41 -2.64
CA ASN A 54 22.11 5.85 -2.73
C ASN A 54 21.22 6.51 -1.66
N PRO A 55 21.79 6.95 -0.52
CA PRO A 55 21.07 7.62 0.56
C PRO A 55 20.29 8.87 0.12
N THR A 56 20.74 9.55 -0.94
CA THR A 56 20.07 10.73 -1.51
C THR A 56 18.65 10.42 -1.99
N VAL A 57 18.36 9.16 -2.29
CA VAL A 57 17.01 8.72 -2.67
C VAL A 57 16.04 8.89 -1.51
N ALA A 58 16.45 8.59 -0.27
CA ALA A 58 15.61 8.79 0.91
C ALA A 58 15.37 10.28 1.20
N ASP A 59 16.39 11.12 0.99
CA ASP A 59 16.34 12.57 1.21
C ASP A 59 15.45 13.30 0.21
N THR A 60 15.44 12.85 -1.05
CA THR A 60 14.64 13.44 -2.12
C THR A 60 13.25 12.81 -2.24
N ALA A 61 13.02 11.70 -1.53
CA ALA A 61 11.77 10.96 -1.60
C ALA A 61 10.57 11.79 -1.14
N GLN A 62 9.45 11.47 -1.77
CA GLN A 62 8.15 12.01 -1.47
C GLN A 62 7.40 11.08 -0.52
N TRP A 63 7.30 11.47 0.75
CA TRP A 63 6.68 10.67 1.80
C TRP A 63 5.18 10.93 1.93
N TYR A 64 4.39 9.87 1.94
CA TYR A 64 2.94 9.90 2.07
C TYR A 64 2.48 8.98 3.18
N LEU A 65 1.53 9.47 3.97
CA LEU A 65 0.66 8.63 4.78
C LEU A 65 -0.56 8.28 3.93
N GLN A 66 -0.69 7.00 3.62
CA GLN A 66 -1.80 6.46 2.86
C GLN A 66 -2.78 5.74 3.79
N SER A 67 -4.07 5.84 3.50
CA SER A 67 -5.11 5.12 4.22
C SER A 67 -6.01 4.35 3.25
N ALA A 68 -6.46 3.19 3.70
CA ALA A 68 -7.43 2.38 2.99
C ALA A 68 -8.43 1.77 3.97
N MET A 69 -9.65 1.55 3.50
CA MET A 69 -10.58 0.65 4.15
C MET A 69 -10.18 -0.79 3.81
N VAL A 70 -9.99 -1.63 4.83
CA VAL A 70 -9.60 -3.04 4.64
C VAL A 70 -10.47 -3.96 5.47
N GLY A 71 -10.93 -5.04 4.85
CA GLY A 71 -11.79 -6.03 5.48
C GLY A 71 -12.86 -6.55 4.52
N PRO A 72 -13.76 -7.42 4.99
CA PRO A 72 -14.70 -8.11 4.11
C PRO A 72 -15.76 -7.14 3.55
N ARG A 73 -16.17 -7.38 2.29
CA ARG A 73 -17.38 -6.81 1.69
C ARG A 73 -17.38 -5.29 1.52
N ILE A 74 -16.24 -4.72 1.13
CA ILE A 74 -16.14 -3.28 0.87
C ILE A 74 -16.75 -2.99 -0.50
N SER A 75 -17.59 -1.94 -0.56
CA SER A 75 -18.04 -1.40 -1.83
C SER A 75 -16.89 -0.59 -2.43
N PRO A 76 -16.39 -0.95 -3.63
CA PRO A 76 -15.35 -0.17 -4.28
C PRO A 76 -15.86 1.26 -4.57
N SER A 77 -14.96 2.23 -4.50
CA SER A 77 -15.21 3.64 -4.86
C SER A 77 -15.50 3.82 -6.35
N LEU A 78 -15.74 5.07 -6.76
CA LEU A 78 -15.76 5.46 -8.18
C LEU A 78 -14.41 5.16 -8.82
N GLY A 79 -14.41 4.44 -9.93
CA GLY A 79 -13.20 4.05 -10.66
C GLY A 79 -13.46 2.81 -11.50
N GLU A 80 -12.75 2.72 -12.62
CA GLU A 80 -12.89 1.64 -13.60
C GLU A 80 -11.71 0.67 -13.55
N VAL A 81 -10.65 1.00 -12.80
CA VAL A 81 -9.45 0.18 -12.66
C VAL A 81 -9.44 -0.55 -11.32
N TYR A 82 -9.03 -1.81 -11.34
CA TYR A 82 -9.06 -2.74 -10.22
C TYR A 82 -7.78 -3.57 -10.17
N LEU A 83 -7.51 -4.14 -8.99
CA LEU A 83 -6.61 -5.28 -8.84
C LEU A 83 -7.46 -6.52 -8.60
N ALA A 84 -7.26 -7.55 -9.40
CA ALA A 84 -7.93 -8.82 -9.28
C ALA A 84 -6.95 -9.93 -8.90
N ILE A 85 -7.45 -10.97 -8.24
CA ILE A 85 -6.67 -12.14 -7.84
C ILE A 85 -7.42 -13.39 -8.29
N SER A 86 -6.69 -14.28 -8.96
CA SER A 86 -7.17 -15.59 -9.37
C SER A 86 -6.98 -16.61 -8.26
N GLU A 87 -8.00 -17.43 -8.04
CA GLU A 87 -7.95 -18.55 -7.11
C GLU A 87 -7.46 -19.81 -7.82
N GLY A 88 -6.30 -20.33 -7.41
CA GLY A 88 -5.64 -21.43 -8.10
C GLY A 88 -6.45 -22.74 -8.20
N PHE A 89 -7.43 -22.97 -7.32
CA PHE A 89 -8.23 -24.20 -7.32
C PHE A 89 -9.48 -24.12 -8.21
N SER A 90 -10.20 -23.00 -8.19
CA SER A 90 -11.44 -22.80 -8.96
C SER A 90 -11.16 -22.20 -10.35
N GLY A 91 -10.06 -21.48 -10.50
CA GLY A 91 -9.78 -20.64 -11.67
C GLY A 91 -10.60 -19.34 -11.69
N ASP A 92 -11.41 -19.08 -10.65
CA ASP A 92 -12.22 -17.87 -10.57
C ASP A 92 -11.34 -16.66 -10.21
N THR A 93 -11.59 -15.53 -10.89
CA THR A 93 -10.88 -14.27 -10.66
C THR A 93 -11.79 -13.27 -9.98
N TRP A 94 -11.35 -12.74 -8.83
CA TRP A 94 -12.12 -11.83 -8.00
C TRP A 94 -11.41 -10.50 -7.85
N ALA A 95 -12.16 -9.40 -7.88
CA ALA A 95 -11.61 -8.09 -7.54
C ALA A 95 -11.17 -8.07 -6.07
N ALA A 96 -9.90 -7.82 -5.84
CA ALA A 96 -9.27 -7.73 -4.52
C ALA A 96 -9.26 -6.30 -3.97
N ALA A 97 -8.88 -5.36 -4.83
CA ALA A 97 -8.88 -3.93 -4.57
C ALA A 97 -9.53 -3.20 -5.72
N GLY A 98 -10.18 -2.07 -5.46
CA GLY A 98 -10.97 -1.46 -6.51
C GLY A 98 -11.36 -0.01 -6.35
N GLY A 99 -11.79 0.55 -7.48
CA GLY A 99 -12.19 1.95 -7.60
C GLY A 99 -11.01 2.88 -7.82
N PHE A 100 -9.96 2.41 -8.52
CA PHE A 100 -8.86 3.26 -8.96
C PHE A 100 -9.27 4.02 -10.24
N LEU A 101 -8.81 5.25 -10.38
CA LEU A 101 -9.09 6.11 -11.53
C LEU A 101 -8.13 5.81 -12.69
N THR A 102 -6.90 5.39 -12.39
CA THR A 102 -5.86 5.13 -13.40
C THR A 102 -4.99 3.92 -13.04
N GLU A 103 -4.34 3.33 -14.04
CA GLU A 103 -3.35 2.26 -13.83
C GLU A 103 -2.13 2.73 -13.02
N GLY A 104 -1.74 4.00 -13.19
CA GLY A 104 -0.62 4.57 -12.43
C GLY A 104 -0.88 4.58 -10.92
N GLU A 105 -2.13 4.74 -10.49
CA GLU A 105 -2.49 4.61 -9.08
C GLU A 105 -2.31 3.17 -8.58
N VAL A 106 -2.67 2.17 -9.40
CA VAL A 106 -2.57 0.76 -9.04
C VAL A 106 -1.15 0.36 -8.67
N VAL A 107 -0.16 0.83 -9.43
CA VAL A 107 1.27 0.61 -9.18
C VAL A 107 1.62 0.98 -7.74
N HIS A 108 1.10 2.10 -7.23
CA HIS A 108 1.39 2.56 -5.87
C HIS A 108 0.61 1.82 -4.78
N TRP A 109 -0.52 1.20 -5.11
CA TRP A 109 -1.37 0.51 -4.13
C TRP A 109 -1.14 -1.01 -4.07
N ALA A 110 -0.63 -1.62 -5.15
CA ALA A 110 -0.44 -3.07 -5.24
C ALA A 110 0.38 -3.70 -4.09
N PRO A 111 1.48 -3.07 -3.60
CA PRO A 111 2.21 -3.59 -2.46
C PRO A 111 1.37 -3.64 -1.18
N PHE A 112 0.58 -2.59 -0.91
CA PHE A 112 -0.27 -2.51 0.28
C PHE A 112 -1.44 -3.51 0.22
N VAL A 113 -2.01 -3.72 -0.96
CA VAL A 113 -3.00 -4.78 -1.21
C VAL A 113 -2.42 -6.14 -0.86
N THR A 114 -1.18 -6.41 -1.27
CA THR A 114 -0.46 -7.64 -0.94
C THR A 114 -0.17 -7.75 0.56
N ALA A 115 0.23 -6.65 1.21
CA ALA A 115 0.59 -6.63 2.63
C ALA A 115 -0.59 -6.90 3.58
N VAL A 116 -1.79 -6.42 3.24
CA VAL A 116 -2.97 -6.68 4.09
C VAL A 116 -3.63 -8.02 3.83
N ARG A 117 -3.35 -8.67 2.69
CA ARG A 117 -4.00 -9.92 2.28
C ARG A 117 -4.01 -11.00 3.38
N PRO A 118 -2.90 -11.31 4.08
CA PRO A 118 -2.91 -12.32 5.16
C PRO A 118 -3.79 -11.95 6.35
N ARG A 119 -4.16 -10.66 6.48
CA ARG A 119 -4.97 -10.13 7.58
C ARG A 119 -6.46 -10.15 7.26
N VAL A 120 -6.87 -10.44 6.02
CA VAL A 120 -8.26 -10.48 5.58
C VAL A 120 -8.71 -11.93 5.40
N ARG A 121 -9.67 -12.39 6.22
CA ARG A 121 -10.14 -13.78 6.19
C ARG A 121 -10.86 -14.15 4.88
N THR A 122 -11.47 -13.17 4.24
CA THR A 122 -12.19 -13.31 2.96
C THR A 122 -11.34 -12.93 1.76
N ALA A 123 -10.02 -12.76 1.92
CA ALA A 123 -9.17 -12.57 0.76
C ALA A 123 -9.05 -13.92 0.05
N TYR A 124 -9.82 -14.07 -1.03
CA TYR A 124 -9.81 -15.23 -1.89
C TYR A 124 -8.59 -15.21 -2.80
N GLY A 125 -8.18 -16.40 -3.23
CA GLY A 125 -7.10 -16.63 -4.17
C GLY A 125 -5.69 -16.53 -3.60
N ASP A 126 -4.79 -17.29 -4.20
CA ASP A 126 -3.37 -17.39 -3.89
C ASP A 126 -2.45 -16.68 -4.89
N GLY A 127 -3.00 -16.27 -6.02
CA GLY A 127 -2.29 -15.58 -7.10
C GLY A 127 -1.72 -14.21 -6.75
N VAL A 128 -0.91 -13.71 -7.68
CA VAL A 128 -0.39 -12.34 -7.69
C VAL A 128 -1.52 -11.39 -8.13
N PRO A 129 -1.67 -10.20 -7.51
CA PRO A 129 -2.61 -9.21 -8.01
C PRO A 129 -2.31 -8.81 -9.46
N GLU A 130 -3.34 -8.88 -10.30
CA GLU A 130 -3.29 -8.53 -11.72
C GLU A 130 -4.22 -7.35 -11.99
N LEU A 131 -3.90 -6.58 -13.03
CA LEU A 131 -4.72 -5.45 -13.45
C LEU A 131 -6.04 -5.96 -14.07
N ALA A 132 -7.15 -5.35 -13.69
CA ALA A 132 -8.46 -5.62 -14.27
C ALA A 132 -9.24 -4.31 -14.47
N TYR A 133 -10.17 -4.33 -15.43
CA TYR A 133 -11.03 -3.20 -15.75
C TYR A 133 -12.48 -3.55 -15.50
N ARG A 134 -13.26 -2.59 -14.99
CA ARG A 134 -14.69 -2.77 -14.83
C ARG A 134 -15.32 -3.15 -16.17
N GLY A 135 -16.07 -4.24 -16.16
CA GLY A 135 -16.67 -4.81 -17.37
C GLY A 135 -15.94 -6.04 -17.90
N ASP A 136 -14.76 -6.38 -17.37
CA ASP A 136 -14.10 -7.65 -17.67
C ASP A 136 -15.01 -8.82 -17.28
N THR A 137 -15.39 -9.62 -18.28
CA THR A 137 -16.41 -10.67 -18.11
C THR A 137 -15.91 -11.88 -17.31
N SER A 138 -14.60 -12.00 -17.12
CA SER A 138 -13.95 -13.05 -16.34
C SER A 138 -13.70 -12.66 -14.88
N VAL A 139 -14.05 -11.44 -14.46
CA VAL A 139 -13.73 -10.92 -13.13
C VAL A 139 -15.00 -10.60 -12.35
N TYR A 140 -15.08 -11.11 -11.12
CA TYR A 140 -16.17 -10.80 -10.21
C TYR A 140 -15.86 -9.53 -9.39
N PHE A 141 -16.58 -8.43 -9.70
CA PHE A 141 -16.37 -7.11 -9.09
C PHE A 141 -17.27 -6.79 -7.87
N GLY A 142 -18.17 -7.70 -7.47
CA GLY A 142 -19.29 -7.37 -6.58
C GLY A 142 -18.88 -6.75 -5.23
N GLN A 143 -17.78 -7.22 -4.64
CA GLN A 143 -17.23 -6.67 -3.40
C GLN A 143 -15.71 -6.84 -3.39
N VAL A 144 -15.00 -5.83 -2.90
CA VAL A 144 -13.55 -5.88 -2.71
C VAL A 144 -13.23 -6.01 -1.22
N TRP A 145 -11.96 -6.24 -0.89
CA TRP A 145 -11.50 -6.23 0.50
C TRP A 145 -10.43 -5.18 0.80
N PHE A 146 -10.11 -4.36 -0.19
CA PHE A 146 -9.27 -3.18 -0.09
C PHE A 146 -9.87 -2.03 -0.91
N ALA A 147 -10.05 -0.87 -0.29
CA ALA A 147 -10.44 0.36 -1.00
C ALA A 147 -9.60 1.54 -0.51
N PRO A 148 -8.84 2.22 -1.39
CA PRO A 148 -8.13 3.44 -1.04
C PRO A 148 -9.06 4.51 -0.45
N MET A 149 -8.56 5.30 0.50
CA MET A 149 -9.30 6.41 1.09
C MET A 149 -8.58 7.74 0.83
N HIS A 150 -7.43 7.94 1.46
CA HIS A 150 -6.69 9.20 1.39
C HIS A 150 -5.19 8.96 1.25
N SER A 151 -4.51 9.91 0.62
CA SER A 151 -3.06 9.99 0.53
C SER A 151 -2.64 11.41 0.91
N VAL A 152 -1.92 11.55 2.02
CA VAL A 152 -1.53 12.85 2.58
C VAL A 152 -0.01 12.93 2.61
N ARG A 153 0.53 14.08 2.21
CA ARG A 153 1.97 14.32 2.27
C ARG A 153 2.42 14.43 3.73
N VAL A 154 3.46 13.70 4.10
CA VAL A 154 4.11 13.78 5.41
C VAL A 154 5.60 14.06 5.28
N TYR A 155 6.22 14.45 6.39
CA TYR A 155 7.62 14.87 6.42
C TYR A 155 8.31 14.19 7.60
N PRO A 156 9.29 13.29 7.35
CA PRO A 156 10.09 12.74 8.43
C PRO A 156 10.88 13.87 9.10
N LYS A 157 10.97 13.81 10.43
CA LYS A 157 11.91 14.64 11.18
C LYS A 157 13.29 14.02 10.96
N ARG A 158 14.27 14.84 10.58
CA ARG A 158 15.67 14.39 10.59
C ARG A 158 16.01 13.95 12.01
N ILE A 159 16.26 12.67 12.19
CA ILE A 159 16.87 12.17 13.42
C ILE A 159 18.30 12.67 13.41
N ILE A 160 18.57 13.75 14.15
CA ILE A 160 19.93 14.17 14.46
C ILE A 160 20.37 13.26 15.61
N ILE A 161 21.20 12.27 15.32
CA ILE A 161 21.91 11.55 16.38
C ILE A 161 23.08 12.45 16.75
N ASP A 162 22.98 13.15 17.87
CA ASP A 162 24.15 13.85 18.43
C ASP A 162 25.20 12.80 18.81
N ASP A 163 26.42 12.95 18.28
CA ASP A 163 27.58 12.08 18.57
C ASP A 163 27.93 12.03 20.08
N ASP A 164 27.35 12.93 20.89
CA ASP A 164 27.52 12.96 22.35
C ASP A 164 26.81 11.81 23.10
N ALA A 165 26.00 10.99 22.41
CA ALA A 165 25.33 9.83 23.01
C ALA A 165 26.18 8.54 23.01
N ILE A 166 27.37 8.56 22.41
CA ILE A 166 28.33 7.44 22.39
C ILE A 166 29.58 7.81 23.21
N GLY A 167 29.37 8.45 24.36
CA GLY A 167 30.40 8.72 25.39
C GLY A 167 30.52 7.59 26.41
#